data_AF-A0A363RR34-F1
#
_entry.id   AF-A0A363RR34-F1
#
_cell.length_a   1.000
_cell.length_b   1.000
_cell.length_c   1.000
_cell.angle_alpha   90.00
_cell.angle_beta   90.00
_cell.angle_gamma   90.00
#
_symmetry.space_group_name_H-M   'P 1'
#
loop_
_entity.id
_entity.type
_entity.pdbx_description
1 polymer ?
#
loop_
_entity_poly.entity_id
_entity_poly.type
_entity_poly.pdbx_seq_one_letter_code
_entity_poly.pdbx_strand_id
1 'polypeptide(L)'
;MSQLGIALHVCGLWILSSLDASGKLLVLAGVPVLMVAWFRYVGHVVLMGVFVLPKRGLGLFRTQSLSRQVQRSVLMIATTLLFFHVLSMVPLAEGTAMNFMAPLLVMGLAPWLLGERPGWHRWAGVLLGFVGMLVVIRPGGQLSTEGAIWGVVTASTFALFQISTRRVAADDPLTSNLYGGLFGALVLSALLPFFWKQLDLTVWQWLLLASTGLSGFVGHWLQITAYSKTSATLLAPFNYLQIVSATTLGWLIFGQLPDAATAAGMALICCAGLGVVLVEVWQQRLRQRLSA
;
A
#
# COMPACT_ATOMS: atom_id res chain seq x y z
N MET A 1 6.65 21.58 -13.16
CA MET A 1 5.81 20.53 -12.54
C MET A 1 5.42 19.55 -13.63
N SER A 2 5.68 18.25 -13.49
CA SER A 2 5.31 17.28 -14.54
C SER A 2 3.89 16.76 -14.28
N GLN A 3 2.89 17.29 -14.98
CA GLN A 3 1.50 16.79 -14.93
C GLN A 3 1.43 15.27 -15.21
N LEU A 4 2.35 14.78 -16.05
CA LEU A 4 2.50 13.36 -16.35
C LEU A 4 2.82 12.52 -15.11
N GLY A 5 3.70 12.99 -14.21
CA GLY A 5 4.03 12.24 -12.98
C GLY A 5 2.81 12.07 -12.07
N ILE A 6 2.00 13.13 -11.94
CA ILE A 6 0.74 13.07 -11.18
C ILE A 6 -0.25 12.09 -11.84
N ALA A 7 -0.43 12.16 -13.16
CA ALA A 7 -1.33 11.27 -13.87
C ALA A 7 -0.91 9.78 -13.72
N LEU A 8 0.38 9.47 -13.89
CA LEU A 8 0.90 8.12 -13.69
C LEU A 8 0.69 7.63 -12.26
N HIS A 9 0.87 8.52 -11.27
CA HIS A 9 0.62 8.20 -9.88
C HIS A 9 -0.83 7.79 -9.64
N VAL A 10 -1.78 8.63 -10.06
CA VAL A 10 -3.22 8.39 -9.90
C VAL A 10 -3.63 7.11 -10.63
N CYS A 11 -3.17 6.88 -11.86
CA CYS A 11 -3.40 5.62 -12.58
C CYS A 11 -2.86 4.42 -11.79
N GLY A 12 -1.67 4.53 -11.19
CA GLY A 12 -1.10 3.50 -10.33
C GLY A 12 -1.98 3.18 -9.13
N LEU A 13 -2.59 4.19 -8.48
CA LEU A 13 -3.49 3.99 -7.34
C LEU A 13 -4.76 3.22 -7.74
N TRP A 14 -5.32 3.53 -8.91
CA TRP A 14 -6.47 2.78 -9.44
C TRP A 14 -6.11 1.33 -9.74
N ILE A 15 -4.97 1.07 -10.39
CA ILE A 15 -4.52 -0.29 -10.70
C ILE A 15 -4.25 -1.10 -9.41
N LEU A 16 -3.64 -0.48 -8.40
CA LEU A 16 -3.41 -1.14 -7.11
C LEU A 16 -4.72 -1.35 -6.33
N SER A 17 -5.71 -0.46 -6.45
CA SER A 17 -7.03 -0.69 -5.86
C SER A 17 -7.78 -1.81 -6.58
N SER A 18 -7.61 -1.94 -7.90
CA SER A 18 -8.15 -3.08 -8.67
C SER A 18 -7.50 -4.40 -8.27
N LEU A 19 -6.19 -4.39 -7.97
CA LEU A 19 -5.50 -5.54 -7.39
C LEU A 19 -6.14 -5.98 -6.06
N ASP A 20 -6.43 -5.03 -5.18
CA ASP A 20 -7.07 -5.29 -3.89
C ASP A 20 -8.51 -5.80 -4.07
N ALA A 21 -9.27 -5.23 -5.02
CA ALA A 21 -10.61 -5.69 -5.37
C ALA A 21 -10.61 -7.12 -5.95
N SER A 22 -9.69 -7.43 -6.88
CA SER A 22 -9.52 -8.79 -7.42
C SER A 22 -9.15 -9.78 -6.31
N GLY A 23 -8.22 -9.40 -5.43
CA GLY A 23 -7.84 -10.22 -4.27
C GLY A 23 -9.03 -10.51 -3.36
N LYS A 24 -9.83 -9.48 -3.04
CA LYS A 24 -11.05 -9.63 -2.25
C LYS A 24 -12.07 -10.57 -2.91
N LEU A 25 -12.34 -10.43 -4.20
CA LEU A 25 -13.24 -11.32 -4.94
C LEU A 25 -12.80 -12.78 -4.85
N LEU A 26 -11.49 -13.04 -5.01
CA LEU A 26 -10.93 -14.40 -4.97
C LEU A 26 -11.00 -15.01 -3.57
N VAL A 27 -10.69 -14.22 -2.53
CA VAL A 27 -10.79 -14.68 -1.14
C VAL A 27 -12.25 -14.96 -0.77
N LEU A 28 -13.20 -14.12 -1.17
CA LEU A 28 -14.62 -14.36 -0.97
C LEU A 28 -15.14 -15.58 -1.76
N ALA A 29 -14.52 -15.89 -2.90
CA ALA A 29 -14.77 -17.11 -3.66
C ALA A 29 -14.11 -18.37 -3.05
N GLY A 30 -13.47 -18.26 -1.89
CA GLY A 30 -12.88 -19.39 -1.16
C GLY A 30 -11.46 -19.76 -1.57
N VAL A 31 -10.79 -18.92 -2.37
CA VAL A 31 -9.36 -19.08 -2.67
C VAL A 31 -8.55 -18.71 -1.43
N PRO A 32 -7.65 -19.58 -0.92
CA PRO A 32 -6.82 -19.26 0.23
C PRO A 32 -5.98 -17.99 -0.01
N VAL A 33 -5.91 -17.11 1.00
CA VAL A 33 -5.16 -15.84 0.94
C VAL A 33 -3.71 -16.04 0.49
N LEU A 34 -3.06 -17.11 0.98
CA LEU A 34 -1.69 -17.48 0.60
C LEU A 34 -1.56 -17.75 -0.90
N MET A 35 -2.54 -18.43 -1.50
CA MET A 35 -2.53 -18.72 -2.95
C MET A 35 -2.74 -17.45 -3.76
N VAL A 36 -3.67 -16.57 -3.37
CA VAL A 36 -3.87 -15.26 -4.02
C VAL A 36 -2.58 -14.43 -3.98
N ALA A 37 -1.93 -14.38 -2.81
CA ALA A 37 -0.64 -13.69 -2.67
C ALA A 37 0.45 -14.35 -3.51
N TRP A 38 0.51 -15.68 -3.58
CA TRP A 38 1.49 -16.40 -4.40
C TRP A 38 1.36 -16.03 -5.88
N PHE A 39 0.16 -16.08 -6.46
CA PHE A 39 -0.08 -15.70 -7.85
C PHE A 39 0.28 -14.24 -8.12
N ARG A 40 -0.07 -13.33 -7.20
CA ARG A 40 0.34 -11.93 -7.24
C ARG A 40 1.85 -11.78 -7.35
N TYR A 41 2.60 -12.42 -6.44
CA TYR A 41 4.05 -12.24 -6.37
C TYR A 41 4.80 -12.95 -7.50
N VAL A 42 4.40 -14.18 -7.86
CA VAL A 42 4.99 -14.91 -8.98
C VAL A 42 4.73 -14.18 -10.29
N GLY A 43 3.47 -13.78 -10.55
CA GLY A 43 3.13 -13.01 -11.74
C GLY A 43 3.91 -11.70 -11.83
N HIS A 44 4.03 -10.97 -10.71
CA HIS A 44 4.83 -9.73 -10.65
C HIS A 44 6.30 -9.98 -11.02
N VAL A 45 6.93 -11.03 -10.47
CA VAL A 45 8.35 -11.35 -10.73
C VAL A 45 8.57 -11.83 -12.16
N VAL A 46 7.67 -12.65 -12.70
CA VAL A 46 7.72 -13.07 -14.10
C VAL A 46 7.67 -11.85 -15.01
N LEU A 47 6.76 -10.91 -14.76
CA LEU A 47 6.65 -9.68 -15.55
C LEU A 47 7.88 -8.77 -15.38
N MET A 48 8.47 -8.67 -14.18
CA MET A 48 9.78 -8.02 -13.99
C MET A 48 10.88 -8.68 -14.82
N GLY A 49 10.94 -10.01 -14.83
CA GLY A 49 11.88 -10.80 -15.61
C GLY A 49 11.72 -10.64 -17.12
N VAL A 50 10.49 -10.49 -17.60
CA VAL A 50 10.19 -10.32 -19.03
C VAL A 50 10.44 -8.88 -19.50
N PHE A 51 9.99 -7.88 -18.74
CA PHE A 51 9.95 -6.49 -19.23
C PHE A 51 11.08 -5.58 -18.72
N VAL A 52 11.66 -5.89 -17.55
CA VAL A 52 12.65 -5.02 -16.89
C VAL A 52 14.05 -5.62 -16.95
N LEU A 53 14.20 -6.91 -16.67
CA LEU A 53 15.50 -7.58 -16.66
C LEU A 53 16.26 -7.48 -18.00
N PRO A 54 15.64 -7.62 -19.20
CA PRO A 54 16.37 -7.51 -20.46
C PRO A 54 16.93 -6.10 -20.72
N LYS A 55 16.28 -5.07 -20.15
CA LYS A 55 16.67 -3.66 -20.32
C LYS A 55 17.72 -3.20 -19.31
N ARG A 56 17.70 -3.79 -18.11
CA ARG A 56 18.56 -3.38 -16.97
C ARG A 56 19.73 -4.34 -16.73
N GLY A 57 19.66 -5.56 -17.26
CA GLY A 57 20.63 -6.63 -17.03
C GLY A 57 20.75 -7.01 -15.56
N LEU A 58 21.84 -7.70 -15.22
CA LEU A 58 22.13 -8.15 -13.85
C LEU A 58 22.40 -7.00 -12.87
N GLY A 59 22.60 -5.77 -13.37
CA GLY A 59 22.68 -4.57 -12.54
C GLY A 59 21.42 -4.33 -11.70
N LEU A 60 20.28 -4.90 -12.10
CA LEU A 60 19.02 -4.86 -11.35
C LEU A 60 19.07 -5.60 -10.00
N PHE A 61 20.06 -6.46 -9.77
CA PHE A 61 20.26 -7.15 -8.49
C PHE A 61 21.23 -6.41 -7.56
N ARG A 62 21.77 -5.26 -7.97
CA ARG A 62 22.76 -4.54 -7.17
C ARG A 62 22.07 -3.76 -6.04
N THR A 63 22.23 -4.24 -4.81
CA THR A 63 21.77 -3.58 -3.58
C THR A 63 22.93 -3.26 -2.65
N GLN A 64 22.83 -2.18 -1.89
CA GLN A 64 23.77 -1.85 -0.81
C GLN A 64 23.65 -2.79 0.40
N SER A 65 22.47 -3.38 0.62
CA SER A 65 22.24 -4.27 1.76
C SER A 65 21.11 -5.27 1.51
N LEU A 66 21.49 -6.50 1.16
CA LEU A 66 20.55 -7.59 0.95
C LEU A 66 19.70 -7.87 2.20
N SER A 67 20.28 -7.81 3.40
CA SER A 67 19.56 -8.03 4.65
C SER A 67 18.41 -7.02 4.85
N ARG A 68 18.63 -5.73 4.51
CA ARG A 68 17.56 -4.72 4.59
C ARG A 68 16.48 -4.93 3.53
N GLN A 69 16.86 -5.37 2.33
CA GLN A 69 15.91 -5.74 1.29
C GLN A 69 15.05 -6.94 1.72
N VAL A 70 15.65 -7.96 2.33
CA VAL A 70 14.93 -9.13 2.89
C VAL A 70 13.94 -8.68 3.96
N GLN A 71 14.38 -7.90 4.96
CA GLN A 71 13.51 -7.41 6.02
C GLN A 71 12.31 -6.63 5.45
N ARG A 72 12.57 -5.74 4.50
CA ARG A 72 11.53 -4.99 3.80
C ARG A 72 10.56 -5.91 3.06
N SER A 73 11.06 -6.90 2.33
CA SER A 73 10.21 -7.85 1.60
C SER A 73 9.34 -8.69 2.52
N VAL A 74 9.86 -9.15 3.66
CA VAL A 74 9.08 -9.89 4.67
C VAL A 74 7.92 -9.04 5.19
N LEU A 75 8.17 -7.77 5.52
CA LEU A 75 7.13 -6.84 5.96
C LEU A 75 6.09 -6.57 4.86
N MET A 76 6.53 -6.51 3.59
CA MET A 76 5.64 -6.36 2.44
C MET A 76 4.73 -7.58 2.24
N ILE A 77 5.28 -8.79 2.36
CA ILE A 77 4.53 -10.06 2.26
C ILE A 77 3.52 -10.14 3.40
N ALA A 78 3.95 -9.88 4.63
CA ALA A 78 3.08 -9.87 5.80
C ALA A 78 1.93 -8.87 5.63
N THR A 79 2.23 -7.65 5.17
CA THR A 79 1.20 -6.64 4.87
C THR A 79 0.20 -7.15 3.84
N THR A 80 0.66 -7.79 2.77
CA THR A 80 -0.22 -8.31 1.71
C THR A 80 -1.15 -9.41 2.23
N LEU A 81 -0.60 -10.38 2.98
CA LEU A 81 -1.39 -11.48 3.55
C LEU A 81 -2.42 -10.97 4.56
N LEU A 82 -1.99 -10.09 5.47
CA LEU A 82 -2.88 -9.50 6.48
C LEU A 82 -3.97 -8.65 5.81
N PHE A 83 -3.63 -7.88 4.78
CA PHE A 83 -4.61 -7.03 4.11
C PHE A 83 -5.66 -7.83 3.35
N PHE A 84 -5.28 -8.86 2.61
CA PHE A 84 -6.24 -9.76 1.97
C PHE A 84 -7.13 -10.49 2.99
N HIS A 85 -6.58 -10.84 4.15
CA HIS A 85 -7.38 -11.37 5.25
C HIS A 85 -8.40 -10.34 5.77
N VAL A 86 -7.97 -9.10 6.04
CA VAL A 86 -8.86 -8.00 6.43
C VAL A 86 -9.98 -7.78 5.41
N LEU A 87 -9.65 -7.76 4.11
CA LEU A 87 -10.63 -7.55 3.03
C LEU A 87 -11.68 -8.65 2.92
N SER A 88 -11.44 -9.84 3.50
CA SER A 88 -12.47 -10.88 3.63
C SER A 88 -13.54 -10.56 4.67
N MET A 89 -13.26 -9.63 5.60
CA MET A 89 -14.10 -9.29 6.75
C MET A 89 -14.68 -7.88 6.68
N VAL A 90 -14.06 -6.97 5.93
CA VAL A 90 -14.46 -5.56 5.89
C VAL A 90 -14.67 -5.06 4.45
N PRO A 91 -15.47 -3.99 4.25
CA PRO A 91 -15.62 -3.39 2.93
C PRO A 91 -14.30 -2.74 2.46
N LEU A 92 -14.13 -2.66 1.13
CA LEU A 92 -12.83 -2.35 0.50
C LEU A 92 -12.33 -0.94 0.86
N ALA A 93 -13.25 0.02 0.95
CA ALA A 93 -12.96 1.40 1.29
C ALA A 93 -12.41 1.53 2.72
N GLU A 94 -13.08 0.90 3.67
CA GLU A 94 -12.77 0.90 5.10
C GLU A 94 -11.40 0.25 5.32
N GLY A 95 -11.18 -0.93 4.76
CA GLY A 95 -9.87 -1.60 4.79
C GLY A 95 -8.75 -0.69 4.26
N THR A 96 -8.99 -0.04 3.12
CA THR A 96 -8.01 0.90 2.53
C THR A 96 -7.76 2.10 3.45
N ALA A 97 -8.81 2.69 4.02
CA ALA A 97 -8.69 3.79 4.98
C ALA A 97 -7.88 3.39 6.22
N MET A 98 -7.99 2.14 6.69
CA MET A 98 -7.16 1.63 7.79
C MET A 98 -5.67 1.69 7.47
N ASN A 99 -5.29 1.36 6.23
CA ASN A 99 -3.88 1.45 5.81
C ASN A 99 -3.35 2.90 5.81
N PHE A 100 -4.22 3.91 5.70
CA PHE A 100 -3.85 5.32 5.85
C PHE A 100 -3.62 5.76 7.31
N MET A 101 -3.76 4.86 8.28
CA MET A 101 -3.15 5.05 9.61
C MET A 101 -1.63 4.88 9.57
N ALA A 102 -1.08 4.13 8.60
CA ALA A 102 0.34 3.82 8.56
C ALA A 102 1.23 5.08 8.54
N PRO A 103 0.96 6.13 7.74
CA PRO A 103 1.71 7.39 7.83
C PRO A 103 1.75 8.01 9.24
N LEU A 104 0.67 7.90 10.02
CA LEU A 104 0.59 8.41 11.38
C LEU A 104 1.45 7.57 12.33
N LEU A 105 1.40 6.24 12.18
CA LEU A 105 2.25 5.31 12.94
C LEU A 105 3.73 5.50 12.60
N VAL A 106 4.06 5.67 11.31
CA VAL A 106 5.41 6.00 10.86
C VAL A 106 5.89 7.28 11.52
N MET A 107 5.04 8.30 11.59
CA MET A 107 5.38 9.58 12.20
C MET A 107 5.62 9.47 13.72
N GLY A 108 4.83 8.67 14.42
CA GLY A 108 5.04 8.38 15.84
C GLY A 108 6.28 7.54 16.12
N LEU A 109 6.63 6.60 15.23
CA LEU A 109 7.76 5.68 15.41
C LEU A 109 9.09 6.21 14.85
N ALA A 110 9.05 7.13 13.88
CA ALA A 110 10.22 7.73 13.24
C ALA A 110 11.25 8.32 14.22
N PRO A 111 10.88 8.96 15.35
CA PRO A 111 11.87 9.53 16.26
C PRO A 111 12.75 8.47 16.90
N TRP A 112 12.20 7.28 17.15
CA TRP A 112 12.92 6.20 17.82
C TRP A 112 13.66 5.33 16.80
N LEU A 113 13.09 5.13 15.61
CA LEU A 113 13.65 4.26 14.58
C LEU A 113 14.59 4.95 13.58
N LEU A 114 14.47 6.28 13.43
CA LEU A 114 15.22 7.11 12.48
C LEU A 114 15.95 8.29 13.17
N GLY A 115 15.67 8.58 14.44
CA GLY A 115 16.30 9.70 15.16
C GLY A 115 15.72 11.09 14.82
N GLU A 116 14.60 11.16 14.09
CA GLU A 116 13.98 12.41 13.66
C GLU A 116 12.98 12.94 14.71
N ARG A 117 13.18 14.14 15.28
CA ARG A 117 12.19 14.73 16.20
C ARG A 117 11.01 15.36 15.41
N PRO A 118 9.74 14.92 15.60
CA PRO A 118 8.62 15.48 14.86
C PRO A 118 8.23 16.84 15.45
N GLY A 119 7.86 17.79 14.59
CA GLY A 119 7.25 19.04 15.03
C GLY A 119 5.84 18.84 15.62
N TRP A 120 5.30 19.84 16.32
CA TRP A 120 3.96 19.77 16.92
C TRP A 120 2.83 19.54 15.90
N HIS A 121 2.95 20.11 14.69
CA HIS A 121 1.98 19.98 13.60
C HIS A 121 1.82 18.53 13.13
N ARG A 122 2.92 17.76 13.18
CA ARG A 122 2.93 16.32 12.90
C ARG A 122 2.09 15.56 13.93
N TRP A 123 2.30 15.83 15.22
CA TRP A 123 1.48 15.24 16.30
C TRP A 123 0.00 15.59 16.20
N ALA A 124 -0.34 16.83 15.84
CA ALA A 124 -1.73 17.22 15.59
C ALA A 124 -2.36 16.40 14.46
N GLY A 125 -1.62 16.17 13.37
CA GLY A 125 -2.07 15.30 12.27
C GLY A 125 -2.26 13.84 12.68
N VAL A 126 -1.37 13.30 13.53
CA VAL A 126 -1.51 11.95 14.11
C VAL A 126 -2.79 11.83 14.92
N LEU A 127 -3.05 12.76 15.83
CA LEU A 127 -4.25 12.75 16.64
C LEU A 127 -5.51 12.88 15.78
N LEU A 128 -5.51 13.79 14.81
CA LEU A 128 -6.67 14.02 13.94
C LEU A 128 -6.97 12.80 13.05
N GLY A 129 -5.94 12.22 12.44
CA GLY A 129 -6.10 11.02 11.63
C GLY A 129 -6.47 9.79 12.46
N PHE A 130 -6.00 9.68 13.70
CA PHE A 130 -6.42 8.63 14.63
C PHE A 130 -7.91 8.79 15.01
N VAL A 131 -8.37 10.01 15.28
CA VAL A 131 -9.80 10.28 15.50
C VAL A 131 -10.63 9.89 14.26
N GLY A 132 -10.18 10.28 13.06
CA GLY A 132 -10.83 9.88 11.82
C GLY A 132 -10.93 8.37 11.66
N MET A 133 -9.88 7.65 12.06
CA MET A 133 -9.89 6.20 12.08
C MET A 133 -10.87 5.60 13.11
N LEU A 134 -10.95 6.16 14.32
CA LEU A 134 -11.92 5.70 15.31
C LEU A 134 -13.37 5.88 14.81
N VAL A 135 -13.61 6.92 14.02
CA VAL A 135 -14.90 7.15 13.36
C VAL A 135 -15.15 6.10 12.27
N VAL A 136 -14.14 5.73 11.47
CA VAL A 136 -14.25 4.65 10.45
C VAL A 136 -14.49 3.27 11.10
N ILE A 137 -13.72 2.91 12.13
CA ILE A 137 -13.89 1.63 12.82
C ILE A 137 -15.24 1.58 13.54
N ARG A 138 -15.60 2.68 14.21
CA ARG A 138 -16.77 2.82 15.06
C ARG A 138 -16.99 1.58 15.95
N PRO A 139 -16.26 1.44 17.07
CA PRO A 139 -16.44 0.32 17.98
C PRO A 139 -17.91 0.12 18.38
N GLY A 140 -18.43 -1.10 18.26
CA GLY A 140 -19.86 -1.42 18.46
C GLY A 140 -20.79 -1.08 17.28
N GLY A 141 -20.23 -0.64 16.15
CA GLY A 141 -20.95 -0.44 14.89
C GLY A 141 -21.10 -1.73 14.05
N GLN A 142 -21.39 -1.55 12.76
CA GLN A 142 -21.59 -2.67 11.81
C GLN A 142 -20.28 -3.32 11.34
N LEU A 143 -19.14 -2.69 11.60
CA LEU A 143 -17.84 -3.20 11.18
C LEU A 143 -17.43 -4.41 12.05
N SER A 144 -16.89 -5.46 11.42
CA SER A 144 -16.34 -6.60 12.14
C SER A 144 -15.26 -6.16 13.15
N THR A 145 -15.45 -6.51 14.42
CA THR A 145 -14.46 -6.22 15.49
C THR A 145 -13.14 -6.94 15.20
N GLU A 146 -13.21 -8.19 14.73
CA GLU A 146 -12.04 -8.94 14.29
C GLU A 146 -11.36 -8.26 13.10
N GLY A 147 -12.14 -7.82 12.10
CA GLY A 147 -11.64 -7.09 10.94
C GLY A 147 -10.94 -5.79 11.32
N ALA A 148 -11.45 -5.06 12.32
CA ALA A 148 -10.82 -3.85 12.84
C ALA A 148 -9.47 -4.14 13.52
N ILE A 149 -9.39 -5.19 14.34
CA ILE A 149 -8.14 -5.60 15.00
C ILE A 149 -7.08 -5.96 13.95
N TRP A 150 -7.42 -6.82 13.00
CA TRP A 150 -6.50 -7.19 11.92
C TRP A 150 -6.15 -6.00 11.03
N GLY A 151 -7.07 -5.05 10.84
CA GLY A 151 -6.82 -3.80 10.14
C GLY A 151 -5.74 -2.96 10.81
N VAL A 152 -5.78 -2.81 12.14
CA VAL A 152 -4.74 -2.11 12.91
C VAL A 152 -3.40 -2.84 12.84
N VAL A 153 -3.40 -4.17 12.90
CA VAL A 153 -2.19 -5.00 12.74
C VAL A 153 -1.59 -4.83 11.33
N THR A 154 -2.44 -4.79 10.31
CA THR A 154 -2.04 -4.55 8.91
C THR A 154 -1.42 -3.17 8.76
N ALA A 155 -2.08 -2.12 9.28
CA ALA A 155 -1.57 -0.76 9.23
C ALA A 155 -0.23 -0.59 9.95
N SER A 156 -0.05 -1.29 11.08
CA SER A 156 1.21 -1.30 11.84
C SER A 156 2.33 -1.99 11.07
N THR A 157 2.04 -3.14 10.45
CA THR A 157 3.00 -3.85 9.58
C THR A 157 3.35 -3.00 8.35
N PHE A 158 2.36 -2.33 7.77
CA PHE A 158 2.55 -1.43 6.63
C PHE A 158 3.41 -0.21 7.00
N ALA A 159 3.25 0.34 8.21
CA ALA A 159 4.11 1.40 8.72
C ALA A 159 5.57 0.94 8.83
N LEU A 160 5.81 -0.25 9.39
CA LEU A 160 7.15 -0.83 9.45
C LEU A 160 7.72 -1.07 8.04
N PHE A 161 6.91 -1.54 7.10
CA PHE A 161 7.30 -1.67 5.69
C PHE A 161 7.72 -0.31 5.10
N GLN A 162 6.96 0.76 5.34
CA GLN A 162 7.32 2.10 4.88
C GLN A 162 8.65 2.58 5.48
N ILE A 163 8.88 2.35 6.79
CA ILE A 163 10.16 2.69 7.45
C ILE A 163 11.31 1.89 6.85
N SER A 164 11.13 0.58 6.63
CA SER A 164 12.15 -0.25 6.00
C SER A 164 12.47 0.20 4.56
N THR A 165 11.46 0.70 3.83
CA THR A 165 11.63 1.27 2.49
C THR A 165 12.48 2.55 2.54
N ARG A 166 12.32 3.40 3.55
CA ARG A 166 13.21 4.56 3.74
C ARG A 166 14.66 4.15 4.00
N ARG A 167 14.90 3.05 4.70
CA ARG A 167 16.24 2.53 5.02
C ARG A 167 17.00 1.96 3.83
N VAL A 168 16.31 1.72 2.70
CA VAL A 168 16.88 1.28 1.42
C VAL A 168 16.72 2.34 0.31
N ALA A 169 16.39 3.59 0.66
CA ALA A 169 16.14 4.65 -0.32
C ALA A 169 17.36 4.99 -1.21
N ALA A 170 18.55 4.53 -0.83
CA ALA A 170 19.78 4.69 -1.62
C ALA A 170 19.96 3.60 -2.70
N ASP A 171 19.14 2.54 -2.69
CA ASP A 171 19.07 1.54 -3.76
C ASP A 171 18.20 2.04 -4.92
N ASP A 172 18.42 1.48 -6.11
CA ASP A 172 17.56 1.72 -7.27
C ASP A 172 16.11 1.25 -6.96
N PRO A 173 15.07 2.07 -7.22
CA PRO A 173 13.68 1.70 -6.91
C PRO A 173 13.20 0.43 -7.62
N LEU A 174 13.67 0.18 -8.85
CA LEU A 174 13.36 -1.05 -9.58
C LEU A 174 14.02 -2.28 -8.94
N THR A 175 15.22 -2.13 -8.39
CA THR A 175 15.89 -3.18 -7.61
C THR A 175 15.09 -3.51 -6.34
N SER A 176 14.66 -2.50 -5.60
CA SER A 176 13.80 -2.69 -4.42
C SER A 176 12.44 -3.34 -4.77
N ASN A 177 11.88 -3.00 -5.93
CA ASN A 177 10.64 -3.61 -6.42
C ASN A 177 10.85 -5.07 -6.88
N LEU A 178 11.98 -5.38 -7.50
CA LEU A 178 12.38 -6.74 -7.84
C LEU A 178 12.53 -7.59 -6.58
N TYR A 179 13.31 -7.15 -5.58
CA TYR A 179 13.49 -7.90 -4.33
C TYR A 179 12.18 -8.08 -3.55
N GLY A 180 11.29 -7.07 -3.58
CA GLY A 180 9.94 -7.18 -3.03
C GLY A 180 9.15 -8.33 -3.68
N GLY A 181 9.14 -8.36 -5.00
CA GLY A 181 8.55 -9.42 -5.79
C GLY A 181 9.18 -10.79 -5.52
N LEU A 182 10.50 -10.87 -5.68
CA LEU A 182 11.30 -12.09 -5.71
C LEU A 182 11.22 -12.84 -4.39
N PHE A 183 11.44 -12.16 -3.26
CA PHE A 183 11.31 -12.80 -1.96
C PHE A 183 9.87 -13.22 -1.67
N GLY A 184 8.87 -12.46 -2.11
CA GLY A 184 7.47 -12.87 -2.05
C GLY A 184 7.21 -14.17 -2.81
N ALA A 185 7.68 -14.25 -4.05
CA ALA A 185 7.54 -15.44 -4.88
C ALA A 185 8.27 -16.65 -4.26
N LEU A 186 9.50 -16.48 -3.79
CA LEU A 186 10.30 -17.57 -3.20
C LEU A 186 9.70 -18.08 -1.89
N VAL A 187 9.44 -17.19 -0.93
CA VAL A 187 8.91 -17.56 0.39
C VAL A 187 7.54 -18.20 0.25
N LEU A 188 6.65 -17.61 -0.54
CA LEU A 188 5.32 -18.18 -0.73
C LEU A 188 5.36 -19.48 -1.53
N SER A 189 6.28 -19.66 -2.49
CA SER A 189 6.45 -20.95 -3.18
C SER A 189 6.91 -22.05 -2.24
N ALA A 190 7.78 -21.72 -1.27
CA ALA A 190 8.21 -22.68 -0.26
C ALA A 190 7.08 -23.07 0.70
N LEU A 191 6.18 -22.15 1.01
CA LEU A 191 5.01 -22.41 1.87
C LEU A 191 3.85 -23.07 1.11
N LEU A 192 3.73 -22.85 -0.20
CA LEU A 192 2.61 -23.26 -1.01
C LEU A 192 2.19 -24.74 -0.85
N PRO A 193 3.11 -25.73 -0.80
CA PRO A 193 2.72 -27.14 -0.64
C PRO A 193 1.96 -27.44 0.66
N PHE A 194 2.19 -26.67 1.73
CA PHE A 194 1.55 -26.88 3.03
C PHE A 194 0.13 -26.30 3.10
N PHE A 195 -0.19 -25.37 2.19
CA PHE A 195 -1.46 -24.64 2.16
C PHE A 195 -2.20 -24.80 0.82
N TRP A 196 -1.73 -25.71 -0.03
CA TRP A 196 -2.33 -25.95 -1.33
C TRP A 196 -3.73 -26.52 -1.14
N LYS A 197 -4.70 -25.85 -1.75
CA LYS A 197 -6.07 -26.34 -1.87
C LYS A 197 -6.36 -26.51 -3.34
N GLN A 198 -6.98 -27.63 -3.72
CA GLN A 198 -7.44 -27.78 -5.09
C GLN A 198 -8.49 -26.71 -5.38
N LEU A 199 -8.22 -25.93 -6.43
CA LEU A 199 -9.01 -24.79 -6.81
C LEU A 199 -9.95 -25.20 -7.95
N ASP A 200 -11.24 -25.29 -7.67
CA ASP A 200 -12.28 -25.45 -8.68
C ASP A 200 -12.76 -24.05 -9.11
N LEU A 201 -11.98 -23.42 -9.99
CA LEU A 201 -12.20 -22.04 -10.42
C LEU A 201 -12.74 -21.98 -11.85
N THR A 202 -13.67 -21.06 -12.04
CA THR A 202 -14.13 -20.64 -13.37
C THR A 202 -12.99 -19.96 -14.14
N VAL A 203 -13.10 -19.93 -15.47
CA VAL A 203 -12.15 -19.20 -16.35
C VAL A 203 -12.00 -17.74 -15.92
N TRP A 204 -13.11 -17.10 -15.51
CA TRP A 204 -13.09 -15.73 -15.03
C TRP A 204 -12.25 -15.56 -13.75
N GLN A 205 -12.38 -16.47 -12.79
CA GLN A 205 -11.57 -16.45 -11.56
C GLN A 205 -10.09 -16.70 -11.85
N TRP A 206 -9.76 -17.55 -12.81
CA TRP A 206 -8.37 -17.69 -13.28
C TRP A 206 -7.82 -16.39 -13.88
N LEU A 207 -8.61 -15.69 -14.68
CA LEU A 207 -8.24 -14.38 -15.23
C LEU A 207 -8.05 -13.33 -14.13
N LEU A 208 -8.92 -13.30 -13.12
CA LEU A 208 -8.76 -12.43 -11.95
C LEU A 208 -7.50 -12.78 -11.14
N LEU A 209 -7.17 -14.06 -11.01
CA LEU A 209 -5.98 -14.50 -10.29
C LEU A 209 -4.71 -14.07 -11.04
N ALA A 210 -4.68 -14.25 -12.37
CA ALA A 210 -3.60 -13.75 -13.22
C ALA A 210 -3.49 -12.21 -13.21
N SER A 211 -4.63 -11.49 -13.15
CA SER A 211 -4.64 -10.02 -13.10
C SER A 211 -3.96 -9.49 -11.84
N THR A 212 -3.93 -10.24 -10.73
CA THR A 212 -3.24 -9.79 -9.51
C THR A 212 -1.74 -9.57 -9.72
N GLY A 213 -1.06 -10.46 -10.47
CA GLY A 213 0.35 -10.28 -10.80
C GLY A 213 0.58 -9.12 -11.75
N LEU A 214 -0.30 -8.95 -12.74
CA LEU A 214 -0.25 -7.86 -13.71
C LEU A 214 -0.45 -6.49 -13.03
N SER A 215 -1.51 -6.33 -12.25
CA SER A 215 -1.80 -5.09 -11.53
C SER A 215 -0.74 -4.78 -10.48
N GLY A 216 -0.18 -5.79 -9.81
CA GLY A 216 0.97 -5.61 -8.92
C GLY A 216 2.17 -5.02 -9.65
N PHE A 217 2.56 -5.62 -10.78
CA PHE A 217 3.69 -5.15 -11.59
C PHE A 217 3.45 -3.75 -12.15
N VAL A 218 2.35 -3.55 -12.88
CA VAL A 218 2.05 -2.28 -13.56
C VAL A 218 1.82 -1.17 -12.54
N GLY A 219 1.05 -1.43 -11.48
CA GLY A 219 0.77 -0.46 -10.43
C GLY A 219 2.05 0.05 -9.77
N HIS A 220 2.94 -0.85 -9.33
CA HIS A 220 4.22 -0.44 -8.74
C HIS A 220 5.18 0.21 -9.75
N TRP A 221 5.18 -0.23 -11.01
CA TRP A 221 6.00 0.40 -12.05
C TRP A 221 5.55 1.83 -12.37
N LEU A 222 4.25 2.09 -12.45
CA LEU A 222 3.69 3.43 -12.61
C LEU A 222 4.04 4.33 -11.42
N GLN A 223 3.93 3.82 -10.20
CA GLN A 223 4.33 4.52 -8.98
C GLN A 223 5.81 4.92 -9.02
N ILE A 224 6.71 3.97 -9.32
CA ILE A 224 8.15 4.24 -9.45
C ILE A 224 8.43 5.30 -10.52
N THR A 225 7.74 5.21 -11.66
CA THR A 225 7.88 6.17 -12.77
C THR A 225 7.33 7.55 -12.42
N ALA A 226 6.27 7.62 -11.61
CA ALA A 226 5.73 8.88 -11.11
C ALA A 226 6.74 9.57 -10.18
N TYR A 227 7.30 8.85 -9.21
CA TYR A 227 8.30 9.37 -8.28
C TYR A 227 9.62 9.77 -8.95
N SER A 228 9.97 9.18 -10.11
CA SER A 228 11.14 9.63 -10.89
C SER A 228 10.87 10.90 -11.71
N LYS A 229 9.60 11.21 -12.01
CA LYS A 229 9.18 12.40 -12.78
C LYS A 229 8.70 13.54 -11.91
N THR A 230 8.37 13.29 -10.64
CA THR A 230 7.77 14.26 -9.74
C THR A 230 8.21 14.00 -8.30
N SER A 231 8.45 15.07 -7.54
CA SER A 231 8.90 14.94 -6.15
C SER A 231 7.87 14.25 -5.27
N ALA A 232 8.37 13.47 -4.30
CA ALA A 232 7.51 12.77 -3.35
C ALA A 232 6.60 13.73 -2.56
N THR A 233 7.09 14.92 -2.21
CA THR A 233 6.30 15.96 -1.53
C THR A 233 5.08 16.40 -2.36
N LEU A 234 5.22 16.49 -3.69
CA LEU A 234 4.10 16.87 -4.55
C LEU A 234 3.11 15.72 -4.76
N LEU A 235 3.59 14.47 -4.79
CA LEU A 235 2.74 13.29 -4.94
C LEU A 235 2.03 12.88 -3.63
N ALA A 236 2.57 13.25 -2.48
CA ALA A 236 2.04 12.85 -1.17
C ALA A 236 0.54 13.14 -0.97
N PRO A 237 0.00 14.31 -1.34
CA PRO A 237 -1.44 14.58 -1.32
C PRO A 237 -2.28 13.60 -2.14
N PHE A 238 -1.75 13.16 -3.29
CA PHE A 238 -2.49 12.31 -4.21
C PHE A 238 -2.59 10.87 -3.72
N ASN A 239 -1.74 10.43 -2.76
CA ASN A 239 -1.87 9.10 -2.17
C ASN A 239 -3.27 8.86 -1.58
N TYR A 240 -3.89 9.89 -0.97
CA TYR A 240 -5.23 9.79 -0.40
C TYR A 240 -6.33 9.49 -1.43
N LEU A 241 -6.08 9.74 -2.73
CA LEU A 241 -7.00 9.34 -3.79
C LEU A 241 -7.13 7.82 -3.92
N GLN A 242 -6.25 7.03 -3.29
CA GLN A 242 -6.44 5.59 -3.20
C GLN A 242 -7.70 5.21 -2.41
N ILE A 243 -8.10 6.02 -1.41
CA ILE A 243 -9.38 5.82 -0.71
C ILE A 243 -10.54 6.04 -1.67
N VAL A 244 -10.43 7.01 -2.58
CA VAL A 244 -11.46 7.29 -3.59
C VAL A 244 -11.59 6.14 -4.59
N SER A 245 -10.46 5.62 -5.11
CA SER A 245 -10.49 4.46 -6.01
C SER A 245 -11.01 3.19 -5.31
N ALA A 246 -10.59 2.93 -4.06
CA ALA A 246 -11.10 1.82 -3.26
C ALA A 246 -12.60 1.95 -2.95
N THR A 247 -13.09 3.15 -2.66
CA THR A 247 -14.52 3.44 -2.45
C THR A 247 -15.32 3.21 -3.73
N THR A 248 -14.80 3.67 -4.86
CA THR A 248 -15.48 3.52 -6.15
C THR A 248 -15.56 2.05 -6.57
N LEU A 249 -14.46 1.31 -6.44
CA LEU A 249 -14.45 -0.14 -6.72
C LEU A 249 -15.26 -0.93 -5.70
N GLY A 250 -15.24 -0.51 -4.43
CA GLY A 250 -16.09 -1.05 -3.36
C GLY A 250 -17.57 -0.98 -3.71
N TRP A 251 -18.01 0.18 -4.19
CA TRP A 251 -19.38 0.40 -4.65
C TRP A 251 -19.71 -0.38 -5.92
N LEU A 252 -18.91 -0.22 -6.99
CA LEU A 252 -19.21 -0.80 -8.30
C LEU A 252 -19.19 -2.33 -8.32
N ILE A 253 -18.29 -2.95 -7.55
CA ILE A 253 -18.08 -4.41 -7.58
C ILE A 253 -18.88 -5.10 -6.47
N PHE A 254 -18.96 -4.50 -5.28
CA PHE A 254 -19.52 -5.15 -4.10
C PHE A 254 -20.83 -4.51 -3.62
N GLY A 255 -21.28 -3.40 -4.23
CA GLY A 255 -22.44 -2.64 -3.75
C GLY A 255 -22.19 -1.97 -2.39
N GLN A 256 -20.92 -1.82 -1.98
CA GLN A 256 -20.53 -1.38 -0.64
C GLN A 256 -20.12 0.10 -0.68
N LEU A 257 -21.08 0.99 -0.43
CA LEU A 257 -20.80 2.41 -0.17
C LEU A 257 -20.59 2.65 1.33
N PRO A 258 -19.56 3.44 1.71
CA PRO A 258 -19.41 3.91 3.08
C PRO A 258 -20.65 4.70 3.53
N ASP A 259 -21.10 4.44 4.75
CA ASP A 259 -22.12 5.28 5.37
C ASP A 259 -21.59 6.69 5.68
N ALA A 260 -22.47 7.61 6.11
CA ALA A 260 -22.09 8.99 6.37
C ALA A 260 -21.02 9.14 7.47
N ALA A 261 -21.02 8.28 8.48
CA ALA A 261 -20.03 8.32 9.56
C ALA A 261 -18.67 7.86 9.02
N THR A 262 -18.64 6.73 8.33
CA THR A 262 -17.43 6.21 7.69
C THR A 262 -16.85 7.20 6.69
N ALA A 263 -17.69 7.82 5.86
CA ALA A 263 -17.26 8.85 4.91
C ALA A 263 -16.67 10.09 5.62
N ALA A 264 -17.28 10.53 6.73
CA ALA A 264 -16.73 11.62 7.54
C ALA A 264 -15.38 11.26 8.17
N GLY A 265 -15.22 10.03 8.66
CA GLY A 265 -13.95 9.52 9.18
C GLY A 265 -12.86 9.47 8.11
N MET A 266 -13.18 8.97 6.91
CA MET A 266 -12.28 8.98 5.75
C MET A 266 -11.87 10.39 5.35
N ALA A 267 -12.82 11.33 5.29
CA ALA A 267 -12.53 12.73 5.02
C ALA A 267 -11.57 13.32 6.07
N LEU A 268 -11.78 12.99 7.36
CA LEU A 268 -10.91 13.45 8.44
C LEU A 268 -9.48 12.90 8.31
N ILE A 269 -9.31 11.63 7.95
CA ILE A 269 -8.00 11.02 7.65
C ILE A 269 -7.31 11.77 6.51
N CYS A 270 -8.01 12.01 5.41
CA CYS A 270 -7.49 12.76 4.27
C CYS A 270 -7.06 14.19 4.67
N CYS A 271 -7.93 14.93 5.36
CA CYS A 271 -7.66 16.29 5.81
C CYS A 271 -6.46 16.35 6.78
N ALA A 272 -6.36 15.41 7.73
CA ALA A 272 -5.24 15.34 8.65
C ALA A 272 -3.90 15.13 7.91
N GLY A 273 -3.90 14.18 6.99
CA GLY A 273 -2.76 13.88 6.16
C GLY A 273 -2.30 15.02 5.26
N LEU A 274 -3.26 15.65 4.57
CA LEU A 274 -3.02 16.83 3.72
C LEU A 274 -2.54 18.02 4.54
N GLY A 275 -3.13 18.26 5.71
CA GLY A 275 -2.77 19.34 6.61
C GLY A 275 -1.30 19.28 7.04
N VAL A 276 -0.80 18.10 7.41
CA VAL A 276 0.62 17.92 7.76
C VAL A 276 1.52 18.30 6.59
N VAL A 277 1.24 17.79 5.39
CA VAL A 277 2.04 18.07 4.19
C VAL A 277 2.02 19.56 3.83
N LEU A 278 0.85 20.20 3.90
CA LEU A 278 0.70 21.62 3.57
C LEU A 278 1.51 22.51 4.54
N VAL A 279 1.48 22.20 5.84
CA VAL A 279 2.28 22.91 6.84
C VAL A 279 3.77 22.74 6.57
N GLU A 280 4.23 21.54 6.22
CA GLU A 280 5.63 21.29 5.88
C GLU A 280 6.08 22.06 4.64
N VAL A 281 5.27 22.04 3.58
CA VAL A 281 5.55 22.81 2.35
C VAL A 281 5.62 24.31 2.65
N TRP A 282 4.71 24.82 3.48
CA TRP A 282 4.70 26.22 3.89
C TRP A 282 5.95 26.59 4.69
N GLN A 283 6.34 25.77 5.67
CA GLN A 283 7.56 25.97 6.46
C GLN A 283 8.83 25.94 5.59
N GLN A 284 8.89 25.03 4.61
CA GLN A 284 10.02 24.95 3.65
C GLN A 284 10.13 26.23 2.81
N ARG A 285 9.01 26.73 2.28
CA ARG A 285 8.98 27.98 1.49
C ARG A 285 9.40 29.19 2.32
N LEU A 286 8.97 29.27 3.59
CA LEU A 286 9.39 30.35 4.49
C LEU A 286 10.90 30.33 4.75
N ARG A 287 11.47 29.16 5.02
CA ARG A 287 12.93 29.02 5.23
C ARG A 287 13.72 29.46 3.99
N GLN A 288 13.28 29.08 2.80
CA GLN A 288 13.90 29.49 1.54
C GLN A 288 13.86 31.00 1.33
N ARG A 289 12.76 31.68 1.72
CA ARG A 289 12.63 33.14 1.63
C ARG A 289 13.50 33.89 2.64
N LEU A 290 13.73 33.31 3.82
CA LEU A 290 14.57 33.92 4.86
C LEU A 290 16.07 33.72 4.61
N SER A 291 16.45 32.74 3.79
CA SER A 291 17.83 32.47 3.38
C SER A 291 18.25 33.16 2.08
N ALA A 292 17.34 33.87 1.42
CA ALA A 292 17.57 34.60 0.17
C ALA A 292 17.64 36.11 0.46
#